data_AF-A0A7C3C7M1-F1
#
_entry.id   AF-A0A7C3C7M1-F1
#
_cell.length_a   1.000
_cell.length_b   1.000
_cell.length_c   1.000
_cell.angle_alpha   90.00
_cell.angle_beta   90.00
_cell.angle_gamma   90.00
#
_symmetry.space_group_name_H-M   'P 1'
#
loop_
_entity.id
_entity.type
_entity.pdbx_description
1 polymer ?
#
loop_
_entity_poly.entity_id
_entity_poly.type
_entity_poly.pdbx_seq_one_letter_code
_entity_poly.pdbx_strand_id
1 'polypeptide(L)'
;FTKRFTSFSHLVLGFCLGIAPAAAWIAVTGSLDLRILWLTAAVTLWTAGFDIIYSCQDYEFDSTEGLFSLPRRLGVAGALWVARFFHAAMVACLAVLARSFNLGAAGYAGIAFIAVLLAWEHRLVRPGDLSKVDAAFFTVNGYVSVLFFCFWAADILWLKRGA
;
A
#
# COMPACT_ATOMS: atom_id res chain seq x y z
N PHE A 1 -9.16 -0.15 17.61
CA PHE A 1 -9.36 0.90 18.64
C PHE A 1 -9.57 2.29 18.04
N THR A 2 -8.69 2.76 17.14
CA THR A 2 -8.73 4.14 16.59
C THR A 2 -10.03 4.53 15.88
N LYS A 3 -10.74 3.56 15.27
CA LYS A 3 -12.04 3.81 14.61
C LYS A 3 -13.09 4.39 15.57
N ARG A 4 -12.89 4.31 16.90
CA ARG A 4 -13.80 4.88 17.90
C ARG A 4 -13.72 6.42 18.02
N PHE A 5 -12.69 7.05 17.47
CA PHE A 5 -12.48 8.49 17.63
C PHE A 5 -11.86 9.20 16.41
N THR A 6 -11.47 8.50 15.34
CA THR A 6 -10.91 9.13 14.14
C THR A 6 -11.13 8.31 12.87
N SER A 7 -11.24 9.00 11.72
CA SER A 7 -11.26 8.39 10.38
C SER A 7 -9.88 8.11 9.79
N PHE A 8 -8.82 8.49 10.51
CA PHE A 8 -7.44 8.18 10.11
C PHE A 8 -6.98 6.79 10.55
N SER A 9 -7.89 5.91 10.99
CA SER A 9 -7.56 4.55 11.41
C SER A 9 -6.74 3.76 10.40
N HIS A 10 -7.08 3.89 9.12
CA HIS A 10 -6.40 3.22 8.02
C HIS A 10 -4.92 3.67 7.91
N LEU A 11 -4.65 4.96 8.12
CA LEU A 11 -3.28 5.49 8.16
C LEU A 11 -2.53 5.04 9.41
N VAL A 12 -3.19 4.94 10.56
CA VAL A 12 -2.56 4.42 11.78
C VAL A 12 -2.17 2.95 11.58
N LEU A 13 -3.09 2.12 11.08
CA LEU A 13 -2.81 0.72 10.74
C LEU A 13 -1.67 0.62 9.72
N GLY A 14 -1.73 1.44 8.67
CA GLY A 14 -0.68 1.50 7.66
C GLY A 14 0.67 1.88 8.23
N PHE A 15 0.72 2.86 9.13
CA PHE A 15 1.97 3.29 9.75
C PHE A 15 2.56 2.21 10.65
N CYS A 16 1.73 1.47 11.41
CA CYS A 16 2.19 0.34 12.21
C CYS A 16 2.96 -0.70 11.37
N LEU A 17 2.48 -1.00 10.16
CA LEU A 17 3.18 -1.89 9.23
C LEU A 17 4.33 -1.18 8.51
N GLY A 18 4.15 0.08 8.16
CA GLY A 18 5.12 0.91 7.44
C GLY A 18 6.37 1.25 8.23
N ILE A 19 6.37 1.13 9.56
CA ILE A 19 7.60 1.29 10.35
C ILE A 19 8.60 0.15 10.09
N ALA A 20 8.14 -1.03 9.67
CA ALA A 20 8.99 -2.22 9.55
C ALA A 20 10.24 -2.03 8.65
N PRO A 21 10.18 -1.43 7.45
CA PRO A 21 11.36 -1.12 6.65
C PRO A 21 12.41 -0.26 7.36
N ALA A 22 12.00 0.82 8.04
CA ALA A 22 12.93 1.68 8.77
C ALA A 22 13.55 0.96 9.97
N ALA A 23 12.75 0.18 10.71
CA ALA A 23 13.24 -0.64 11.82
C ALA A 23 14.25 -1.70 11.35
N ALA A 24 13.94 -2.39 10.24
CA ALA A 24 14.85 -3.37 9.65
C ALA A 24 16.16 -2.73 9.18
N TRP A 25 16.10 -1.54 8.58
CA TRP A 25 17.29 -0.79 8.17
C TRP A 25 18.18 -0.46 9.37
N ILE A 26 17.60 0.13 10.43
CA ILE A 26 18.33 0.46 11.67
C ILE A 26 18.96 -0.81 12.26
N ALA A 27 18.21 -1.92 12.30
CA ALA A 27 18.69 -3.18 12.85
C ALA A 27 19.91 -3.75 12.10
N VAL A 28 20.00 -3.53 10.79
CA VAL A 28 21.08 -4.06 9.94
C VAL A 28 22.25 -3.07 9.83
N THR A 29 22.01 -1.76 9.74
CA THR A 29 23.05 -0.76 9.44
C THR A 29 23.46 0.09 10.65
N GLY A 30 22.77 -0.01 11.78
CA GLY A 30 23.03 0.81 12.98
C GLY A 30 22.74 2.31 12.81
N SER A 31 22.05 2.71 11.74
CA SER A 31 21.74 4.11 11.41
C SER A 31 20.42 4.21 10.65
N LEU A 32 19.86 5.42 10.51
CA LEU A 32 18.67 5.66 9.71
C LEU A 32 19.04 6.43 8.44
N ASP A 33 18.98 5.76 7.29
CA ASP A 33 19.09 6.43 5.99
C ASP A 33 17.73 7.02 5.60
N LEU A 34 17.64 8.33 5.43
CA LEU A 34 16.38 9.00 5.08
C LEU A 34 15.73 8.48 3.80
N ARG A 35 16.50 7.88 2.88
CA ARG A 35 15.96 7.27 1.67
C ARG A 35 15.00 6.12 1.98
N ILE A 36 15.22 5.36 3.07
CA ILE A 36 14.34 4.24 3.43
C ILE A 36 12.94 4.71 3.87
N LEU A 37 12.79 5.98 4.26
CA LEU A 37 11.50 6.54 4.64
C LEU A 37 10.51 6.54 3.48
N TRP A 38 10.97 6.56 2.23
CA TRP A 38 10.10 6.36 1.07
C TRP A 38 9.49 4.96 1.04
N LEU A 39 10.21 3.93 1.51
CA LEU A 39 9.65 2.58 1.63
C LEU A 39 8.63 2.51 2.76
N THR A 40 8.93 3.15 3.89
CA THR A 40 7.99 3.27 5.01
C THR A 40 6.70 3.99 4.59
N ALA A 41 6.82 5.10 3.86
CA ALA A 41 5.67 5.82 3.31
C ALA A 41 4.89 4.95 2.30
N ALA A 42 5.59 4.26 1.39
CA ALA A 42 4.96 3.37 0.43
C ALA A 42 4.15 2.26 1.11
N VAL A 43 4.74 1.55 2.09
CA VAL A 43 4.04 0.47 2.83
C VAL A 43 2.86 1.03 3.64
N THR A 44 3.01 2.22 4.24
CA THR A 44 1.93 2.90 4.96
C THR A 44 0.75 3.21 4.05
N LEU A 45 1.01 3.84 2.91
CA LEU A 45 -0.02 4.25 1.95
C LEU A 45 -0.67 3.04 1.27
N TRP A 46 0.12 2.03 0.94
CA TRP A 46 -0.37 0.76 0.41
C TRP A 46 -1.37 0.11 1.37
N THR A 47 -0.95 -0.06 2.62
CA THR A 47 -1.76 -0.69 3.66
C THR A 47 -3.03 0.07 3.95
N ALA A 48 -2.91 1.39 4.08
CA ALA A 48 -4.07 2.25 4.28
C ALA A 48 -5.04 2.16 3.09
N GLY A 49 -4.53 2.09 1.85
CA GLY A 49 -5.37 2.01 0.65
C GLY A 49 -6.17 0.71 0.57
N PHE A 50 -5.54 -0.45 0.73
CA PHE A 50 -6.28 -1.72 0.69
C PHE A 50 -7.20 -1.92 1.91
N ASP A 51 -6.84 -1.38 3.08
CA ASP A 51 -7.69 -1.45 4.28
C ASP A 51 -8.94 -0.57 4.13
N ILE A 52 -8.85 0.55 3.40
CA ILE A 52 -10.03 1.33 3.02
C ILE A 52 -10.96 0.51 2.12
N ILE A 53 -10.42 -0.19 1.12
CA ILE A 53 -11.21 -1.06 0.23
C ILE A 53 -11.92 -2.15 1.06
N TYR A 54 -11.17 -2.81 1.95
CA TYR A 54 -11.72 -3.83 2.85
C TYR A 54 -12.85 -3.28 3.73
N SER A 55 -12.62 -2.13 4.36
CA SER A 55 -13.62 -1.50 5.23
C SER A 55 -14.91 -1.06 4.53
N CYS A 56 -14.95 -1.04 3.19
CA CYS A 56 -16.19 -0.78 2.47
C CYS A 56 -17.24 -1.89 2.70
N GLN A 57 -16.81 -3.12 3.02
CA GLN A 57 -17.73 -4.21 3.41
C GLN A 57 -18.41 -3.93 4.76
N ASP A 58 -17.75 -3.20 5.64
CA ASP A 58 -18.24 -2.88 6.99
C ASP A 58 -19.15 -1.65 7.02
N TYR A 59 -19.51 -1.07 5.86
CA TYR A 59 -20.21 0.24 5.79
C TYR A 59 -21.48 0.30 6.65
N GLU A 60 -22.38 -0.68 6.54
CA GLU A 60 -23.65 -0.70 7.29
C GLU A 60 -23.42 -0.90 8.79
N PHE A 61 -22.48 -1.78 9.15
CA PHE A 61 -22.12 -2.04 10.54
C PHE A 61 -21.50 -0.80 11.19
N ASP A 62 -20.48 -0.21 10.55
CA ASP A 62 -19.80 1.00 11.02
C ASP A 62 -20.78 2.18 11.13
N SER A 63 -21.78 2.26 10.25
CA SER A 63 -22.85 3.27 10.29
C SER A 63 -23.77 3.09 11.48
N THR A 64 -24.20 1.85 11.75
CA THR A 64 -25.09 1.49 12.86
C THR A 64 -24.41 1.70 14.22
N GLU A 65 -23.15 1.26 14.33
CA GLU A 65 -22.35 1.37 15.57
C GLU A 65 -21.72 2.75 15.77
N GLY A 66 -21.91 3.67 14.83
CA GLY A 66 -21.39 5.03 14.93
C GLY A 66 -19.86 5.14 14.86
N LEU A 67 -19.18 4.18 14.23
CA LEU A 67 -17.71 4.13 14.09
C LEU A 67 -17.20 5.13 13.05
N PHE A 68 -16.00 5.67 13.23
CA PHE A 68 -15.46 6.75 12.39
C PHE A 68 -14.79 6.26 11.08
N SER A 69 -15.28 5.23 10.40
CA SER A 69 -14.61 4.75 9.19
C SER A 69 -14.73 5.70 7.99
N LEU A 70 -13.76 5.62 7.07
CA LEU A 70 -13.75 6.41 5.82
C LEU A 70 -14.98 6.14 4.95
N PRO A 71 -15.40 4.88 4.72
CA PRO A 71 -16.63 4.57 3.99
C PRO A 71 -17.87 5.19 4.62
N ARG A 72 -18.03 5.14 5.94
CA ARG A 72 -19.17 5.81 6.61
C ARG A 72 -19.15 7.33 6.37
N ARG A 73 -17.97 7.95 6.44
CA ARG A 73 -17.83 9.42 6.33
C ARG A 73 -18.00 9.95 4.91
N LEU A 74 -17.50 9.23 3.90
CA LEU A 74 -17.43 9.71 2.50
C LEU A 74 -18.32 8.90 1.54
N GLY A 75 -19.02 7.90 2.04
CA GLY A 75 -19.63 6.84 1.24
C GLY A 75 -18.59 5.89 0.65
N VAL A 76 -19.05 4.72 0.20
CA VAL A 76 -18.20 3.71 -0.46
C VAL A 76 -17.47 4.30 -1.68
N ALA A 77 -18.16 5.08 -2.51
CA ALA A 77 -17.55 5.69 -3.69
C ALA A 77 -16.42 6.67 -3.34
N GLY A 78 -16.61 7.53 -2.33
CA GLY A 78 -15.58 8.45 -1.88
C GLY A 78 -14.39 7.72 -1.25
N ALA A 79 -14.65 6.69 -0.44
CA ALA A 79 -13.61 5.86 0.15
C ALA A 79 -12.75 5.16 -0.92
N LEU A 80 -13.35 4.58 -1.96
CA LEU A 80 -12.60 3.97 -3.07
C LEU A 80 -11.73 4.99 -3.81
N TRP A 81 -12.17 6.25 -3.96
CA TRP A 81 -11.32 7.31 -4.51
C TRP A 81 -10.12 7.65 -3.62
N VAL A 82 -10.30 7.69 -2.30
CA VAL A 82 -9.19 7.88 -1.35
C VAL A 82 -8.20 6.70 -1.43
N ALA A 83 -8.70 5.47 -1.53
CA ALA A 83 -7.85 4.29 -1.71
C ALA A 83 -7.02 4.36 -3.01
N ARG A 84 -7.61 4.83 -4.13
CA ARG A 84 -6.89 5.09 -5.39
C ARG A 84 -5.78 6.11 -5.21
N PHE A 85 -6.07 7.21 -4.53
CA PHE A 85 -5.09 8.25 -4.24
C PHE A 85 -3.91 7.69 -3.41
N PHE A 86 -4.20 6.90 -2.38
CA PHE A 86 -3.15 6.26 -1.57
C PHE A 86 -2.30 5.29 -2.39
N HIS A 87 -2.91 4.45 -3.23
CA HIS A 87 -2.17 3.54 -4.12
C HIS A 87 -1.33 4.28 -5.17
N ALA A 88 -1.83 5.40 -5.72
CA ALA A 88 -1.04 6.24 -6.63
C ALA A 88 0.16 6.91 -5.92
N ALA A 89 -0.06 7.46 -4.71
CA ALA A 89 0.99 8.05 -3.90
C ALA A 89 2.04 7.02 -3.47
N MET A 90 1.61 5.80 -3.13
CA MET A 90 2.48 4.65 -2.86
C MET A 90 3.40 4.33 -4.03
N VAL A 91 2.86 4.25 -5.26
CA VAL A 91 3.65 4.01 -6.47
C VAL A 91 4.66 5.14 -6.70
N ALA A 92 4.27 6.39 -6.45
CA ALA A 92 5.20 7.53 -6.51
C ALA A 92 6.34 7.40 -5.49
N CYS A 93 6.04 7.00 -4.24
CA CYS A 93 7.06 6.74 -3.23
C CYS A 93 8.04 5.64 -3.68
N LEU A 94 7.54 4.56 -4.29
CA LEU A 94 8.41 3.50 -4.83
C LEU A 94 9.31 4.01 -5.97
N ALA A 95 8.79 4.86 -6.87
CA ALA A 95 9.58 5.45 -7.93
C ALA A 95 10.70 6.37 -7.39
N VAL A 96 10.39 7.19 -6.37
CA VAL A 96 11.39 8.04 -5.71
C VAL A 96 12.45 7.18 -5.00
N LEU A 97 12.03 6.13 -4.30
CA LEU A 97 12.94 5.19 -3.64
C LEU A 97 13.87 4.52 -4.65
N ALA A 98 13.33 3.98 -5.74
CA ALA A 98 14.09 3.36 -6.82
C ALA A 98 15.12 4.33 -7.42
N ARG A 99 14.71 5.58 -7.67
CA ARG A 99 15.61 6.63 -8.14
C ARG A 99 16.70 6.98 -7.14
N SER A 100 16.39 7.02 -5.84
CA SER A 100 17.32 7.39 -4.76
C SER A 100 18.41 6.34 -4.50
N PHE A 101 18.12 5.08 -4.78
CA PHE A 101 19.06 3.97 -4.71
C PHE A 101 19.65 3.60 -6.08
N ASN A 102 19.32 4.33 -7.14
CA ASN A 102 19.73 4.02 -8.52
C ASN A 102 19.44 2.56 -8.88
N LEU A 103 18.20 2.11 -8.66
CA LEU A 103 17.72 0.82 -9.17
C LEU A 103 17.67 0.87 -10.70
N GLY A 104 17.95 -0.27 -11.33
CA GLY A 104 17.93 -0.47 -12.77
C GLY A 104 16.55 -0.82 -13.31
N ALA A 105 16.54 -1.34 -14.54
CA ALA A 105 15.32 -1.61 -15.28
C ALA A 105 14.41 -2.64 -14.60
N ALA A 106 14.96 -3.63 -13.88
CA ALA A 106 14.14 -4.62 -13.19
C ALA A 106 13.38 -3.98 -12.03
N GLY A 107 13.99 -3.06 -11.28
CA GLY A 107 13.30 -2.31 -10.22
C GLY A 107 12.09 -1.52 -10.76
N TYR A 108 12.26 -0.79 -11.87
CA TYR A 108 11.17 -0.04 -12.50
C TYR A 108 10.12 -0.95 -13.15
N ALA A 109 10.51 -2.09 -13.72
CA ALA A 109 9.56 -3.09 -14.23
C ALA A 109 8.67 -3.63 -13.11
N GLY A 110 9.24 -3.93 -11.94
CA GLY A 110 8.47 -4.33 -10.76
C GLY A 110 7.45 -3.28 -10.33
N ILE A 111 7.84 -1.99 -10.32
CA ILE A 111 6.92 -0.88 -10.02
C ILE A 111 5.79 -0.82 -11.05
N ALA A 112 6.09 -0.97 -12.34
CA ALA A 112 5.07 -0.99 -13.40
C ALA A 112 4.07 -2.14 -13.22
N PHE A 113 4.55 -3.37 -12.94
CA PHE A 113 3.68 -4.51 -12.67
C PHE A 113 2.79 -4.31 -11.44
N ILE A 114 3.35 -3.76 -10.36
CA ILE A 114 2.58 -3.41 -9.15
C ILE A 114 1.50 -2.39 -9.49
N ALA A 115 1.83 -1.33 -10.24
CA ALA A 115 0.86 -0.30 -10.63
C ALA A 115 -0.29 -0.89 -11.47
N VAL A 116 0.01 -1.81 -12.39
CA VAL A 116 -1.01 -2.52 -13.18
C VAL A 116 -1.91 -3.38 -12.29
N LEU A 117 -1.34 -4.11 -11.32
CA LEU A 117 -2.11 -4.92 -10.38
C LEU A 117 -3.02 -4.06 -9.49
N LEU A 118 -2.54 -2.93 -8.99
CA LEU A 118 -3.36 -2.00 -8.19
C LEU A 118 -4.47 -1.38 -9.05
N ALA A 119 -4.20 -1.05 -10.31
CA ALA A 119 -5.25 -0.60 -11.23
C ALA A 119 -6.31 -1.69 -11.47
N TRP A 120 -5.89 -2.96 -11.52
CA TRP A 120 -6.80 -4.10 -11.63
C TRP A 120 -7.63 -4.31 -10.35
N GLU A 121 -7.01 -4.22 -9.17
CA GLU A 121 -7.69 -4.25 -7.85
C GLU A 121 -8.83 -3.23 -7.80
N HIS A 122 -8.54 -1.99 -8.17
CA HIS A 122 -9.51 -0.89 -8.21
C HIS A 122 -10.61 -1.04 -9.27
N ARG A 123 -10.43 -1.96 -10.23
CA ARG A 123 -11.45 -2.33 -11.21
C ARG A 123 -12.32 -3.50 -10.73
N LEU A 124 -11.78 -4.39 -9.89
CA LEU A 124 -12.55 -5.49 -9.30
C LEU A 124 -13.60 -5.01 -8.31
N VAL A 125 -13.31 -3.90 -7.62
CA VAL A 125 -14.19 -3.34 -6.60
C VAL A 125 -14.83 -2.06 -7.12
N ARG A 126 -16.17 -1.99 -7.03
CA ARG A 126 -16.95 -0.82 -7.44
C ARG A 126 -18.06 -0.55 -6.43
N PRO A 127 -18.55 0.70 -6.29
CA PRO A 127 -19.52 1.05 -5.24
C PRO A 127 -20.80 0.22 -5.19
N GLY A 128 -21.21 -0.36 -6.33
CA GLY A 128 -22.39 -1.24 -6.42
C GLY A 128 -22.09 -2.74 -6.43
N ASP A 129 -20.83 -3.16 -6.31
CA ASP A 129 -20.42 -4.57 -6.36
C ASP A 129 -19.09 -4.74 -5.62
N LEU A 130 -19.21 -5.13 -4.35
CA LEU A 130 -18.10 -5.43 -3.45
C LEU A 130 -17.85 -6.95 -3.35
N SER A 131 -18.44 -7.77 -4.23
CA SER A 131 -18.36 -9.24 -4.16
C SER A 131 -16.94 -9.80 -4.29
N LYS A 132 -16.01 -8.99 -4.82
CA LYS A 132 -14.61 -9.36 -5.06
C LYS A 132 -13.62 -8.66 -4.13
N VAL A 133 -14.09 -8.02 -3.04
CA VAL A 133 -13.20 -7.35 -2.09
C VAL A 133 -12.19 -8.31 -1.48
N ASP A 134 -12.55 -9.56 -1.16
CA ASP A 134 -11.60 -10.52 -0.59
C ASP A 134 -10.48 -10.90 -1.58
N ALA A 135 -10.82 -11.07 -2.86
CA ALA A 135 -9.83 -11.32 -3.91
C ALA A 135 -8.93 -10.10 -4.13
N ALA A 136 -9.51 -8.89 -4.14
CA ALA A 136 -8.78 -7.63 -4.19
C ALA A 136 -7.82 -7.50 -2.99
N PHE A 137 -8.31 -7.75 -1.77
CA PHE A 137 -7.55 -7.61 -0.54
C PHE A 137 -6.48 -8.70 -0.37
N PHE A 138 -6.82 -9.99 -0.43
CA PHE A 138 -5.85 -11.05 -0.12
C PHE A 138 -4.97 -11.42 -1.31
N THR A 139 -5.58 -11.68 -2.46
CA THR A 139 -4.85 -12.24 -3.61
C THR A 139 -3.98 -11.19 -4.28
N VAL A 140 -4.51 -10.00 -4.57
CA VAL A 140 -3.73 -8.96 -5.26
C VAL A 140 -2.58 -8.47 -4.39
N ASN A 141 -2.83 -8.19 -3.11
CA ASN A 141 -1.78 -7.70 -2.20
C ASN A 141 -0.71 -8.76 -1.90
N GLY A 142 -1.07 -10.05 -1.93
CA GLY A 142 -0.10 -11.15 -1.96
C GLY A 142 0.82 -11.08 -3.18
N TYR A 143 0.27 -10.91 -4.39
CA TYR A 143 1.08 -10.74 -5.61
C TYR A 143 1.95 -9.48 -5.56
N VAL A 144 1.42 -8.34 -5.08
CA VAL A 144 2.19 -7.10 -4.92
C VAL A 144 3.43 -7.34 -4.07
N SER A 145 3.30 -8.05 -2.94
CA SER A 145 4.40 -8.36 -2.04
C SER A 145 5.48 -9.21 -2.70
N VAL A 146 5.08 -10.29 -3.37
CA VAL A 146 6.01 -11.22 -4.04
C VAL A 146 6.73 -10.53 -5.20
N LEU A 147 5.99 -9.78 -6.04
CA LEU A 147 6.57 -9.07 -7.17
C LEU A 147 7.53 -7.98 -6.69
N PHE A 148 7.17 -7.21 -5.67
CA PHE A 148 8.07 -6.23 -5.06
C PHE A 148 9.39 -6.91 -4.67
N PHE A 149 9.31 -7.99 -3.87
CA PHE A 149 10.48 -8.72 -3.42
C PHE A 149 11.33 -9.25 -4.59
N CYS A 150 10.73 -9.97 -5.54
CA CYS A 150 11.45 -10.61 -6.64
C CYS A 150 12.15 -9.60 -7.55
N PHE A 151 11.45 -8.53 -7.98
CA PHE A 151 12.04 -7.54 -8.90
C PHE A 151 13.12 -6.70 -8.22
N TRP A 152 12.91 -6.31 -6.96
CA TRP A 152 13.91 -5.53 -6.21
C TRP A 152 15.13 -6.36 -5.87
N ALA A 153 14.95 -7.61 -5.44
CA ALA A 153 16.05 -8.53 -5.18
C ALA A 153 16.83 -8.85 -6.46
N ALA A 154 16.16 -9.09 -7.59
CA ALA A 154 16.83 -9.33 -8.87
C ALA A 154 17.69 -8.15 -9.31
N ASP A 155 17.18 -6.93 -9.17
CA ASP A 155 17.93 -5.71 -9.53
C ASP A 155 19.17 -5.52 -8.64
N ILE A 156 19.00 -5.67 -7.33
CA ILE A 156 20.07 -5.47 -6.34
C ILE A 156 21.13 -6.58 -6.42
N LEU A 157 20.72 -7.84 -6.50
CA LEU A 157 21.63 -8.98 -6.39
C LEU A 157 22.28 -9.36 -7.72
N TRP A 158 21.55 -9.22 -8.84
CA TRP A 158 21.98 -9.75 -10.13
C TRP A 158 22.48 -8.67 -11.08
N LEU A 159 21.79 -7.53 -11.17
CA LEU A 159 22.08 -6.50 -12.18
C LEU A 159 23.13 -5.50 -11.71
N LYS A 160 23.22 -5.21 -10.41
CA LYS A 160 24.27 -4.33 -9.85
C LYS A 160 25.63 -5.00 -9.62
N ARG A 161 25.70 -6.33 -9.63
CA ARG A 161 26.98 -7.05 -9.53
C ARG A 161 27.74 -7.14 -10.86
N GLY A 162 27.09 -6.82 -11.97
CA GLY A 162 27.65 -6.92 -13.33
C GLY A 162 28.01 -5.59 -14.01
N ALA A 163 27.85 -4.46 -13.32
CA ALA A 163 28.21 -3.11 -13.78
C ALA A 163 29.31 -2.53 -12.90
#